data_AF-A0A7C5EPY9-F1
#
_entry.id   AF-A0A7C5EPY9-F1
#
_cell.length_a   1.000
_cell.length_b   1.000
_cell.length_c   1.000
_cell.angle_alpha   90.00
_cell.angle_beta   90.00
_cell.angle_gamma   90.00
#
_symmetry.space_group_name_H-M   'P 1'
#
loop_
_entity.id
_entity.type
_entity.pdbx_description
1 polymer ?
#
loop_
_entity_poly.entity_id
_entity_poly.type
_entity_poly.pdbx_seq_one_letter_code
_entity_poly.pdbx_strand_id
1 'polypeptide(L)'
;MMLFHRSPRTYLTPPTAELELQPPQGKPARPTSSLVAVLLPFGFTLLGLGLTIGFLRTDPSYLLLSLPLMVGSGLWGVISYFNERSKYNASIAHRDRTYRAYLAQQRQQAEALANGQRRALLDPHPDPEECLRRTGMGRGQPSPRLWERSSGLERPRDSDFLHLRLGLGTLPATFHLKPPSSRPPVGETDDLYDEAQRLVEHFRQVDGVPIVLPLAQAGAAGLSGPLAAVRETARALLVQLATHHAPNEVKLVALLPPHEVDEWAWVRWLPHVWDDERKRRFIAASPDEARALLAELATGLQKRALSRPSGDAPPEYPQNFVFLFADPGLFRGQDTSVVGPLLHLLLTQGATIGAYSLFLADRPEALPGGCRALVECGGNGHLRLIGPHAQEFPFSPDRVSRDEADRLARALAPIRLKAPATIADLPASVPLTALLKTPRLEDLPVRDLWEKRHSHQSLEVPLGIEAGGGVTMLNFQDT
;
A
#
# COMPACT_ATOMS: atom_id res chain seq x y z
N MET A 1 -11.06 4.18 31.11
CA MET A 1 -11.56 4.49 29.75
C MET A 1 -10.58 5.46 29.11
N MET A 2 -10.09 5.19 27.89
CA MET A 2 -9.07 6.03 27.26
C MET A 2 -9.70 6.80 26.09
N LEU A 3 -9.68 8.13 26.17
CA LEU A 3 -10.10 9.00 25.08
C LEU A 3 -8.95 9.16 24.08
N PHE A 4 -9.25 8.95 22.82
CA PHE A 4 -8.30 8.97 21.71
C PHE A 4 -8.64 10.10 20.74
N HIS A 5 -7.64 10.89 20.39
CA HIS A 5 -7.74 11.97 19.41
C HIS A 5 -6.94 11.59 18.17
N ARG A 6 -7.54 11.76 16.98
CA ARG A 6 -6.89 11.40 15.71
C ARG A 6 -5.86 12.46 15.32
N SER A 7 -4.64 12.03 15.03
CA SER A 7 -3.61 12.94 14.53
C SER A 7 -3.76 13.16 13.02
N PRO A 8 -3.29 14.32 12.50
CA PRO A 8 -3.15 14.52 11.06
C PRO A 8 -2.31 13.41 10.43
N ARG A 9 -2.71 12.98 9.25
CA ARG A 9 -2.07 11.89 8.53
C ARG A 9 -0.99 12.43 7.58
N THR A 10 0.15 11.75 7.53
CA THR A 10 1.23 12.02 6.57
C THR A 10 1.27 10.93 5.52
N TYR A 11 1.51 11.32 4.27
CA TYR A 11 1.60 10.41 3.13
C TYR A 11 3.04 10.26 2.67
N LEU A 12 3.48 9.01 2.48
CA LEU A 12 4.67 8.71 1.70
C LEU A 12 4.25 8.49 0.26
N THR A 13 4.82 9.26 -0.66
CA THR A 13 4.56 9.10 -2.09
C THR A 13 5.53 8.08 -2.68
N PRO A 14 5.05 7.15 -3.53
CA PRO A 14 5.95 6.26 -4.24
C PRO A 14 6.78 7.06 -5.26
N PRO A 15 8.04 6.68 -5.50
CA PRO A 15 8.91 7.39 -6.43
C PRO A 15 8.47 7.19 -7.88
N THR A 16 8.51 8.26 -8.68
CA THR A 16 8.13 8.27 -10.11
C THR A 16 9.29 8.69 -11.01
N ALA A 17 10.52 8.36 -10.61
CA ALA A 17 11.72 8.73 -11.36
C ALA A 17 11.81 7.98 -12.70
N GLU A 18 12.34 8.66 -13.71
CA GLU A 18 12.74 8.02 -14.97
C GLU A 18 14.26 7.94 -15.04
N LEU A 19 14.78 6.73 -15.21
CA LEU A 19 16.21 6.45 -15.35
C LEU A 19 16.45 5.86 -16.74
N GLU A 20 17.32 6.47 -17.53
CA GLU A 20 17.70 5.94 -18.84
C GLU A 20 19.11 5.34 -18.77
N LEU A 21 19.24 4.06 -19.17
CA LEU A 21 20.53 3.39 -19.21
C LEU A 21 21.35 3.90 -20.40
N GLN A 22 22.63 4.17 -20.17
CA GLN A 22 23.54 4.53 -21.25
C GLN A 22 23.91 3.28 -22.08
N PRO A 23 24.06 3.43 -23.41
CA PRO A 23 24.53 2.32 -24.24
C PRO A 23 25.98 1.97 -23.92
N PRO A 24 26.37 0.68 -24.03
CA PRO A 24 27.76 0.30 -23.91
C PRO A 24 28.58 0.98 -25.01
N GLN A 25 29.84 1.30 -24.73
CA GLN A 25 30.75 1.81 -25.76
C GLN A 25 30.85 0.81 -26.92
N GLY A 26 31.04 1.30 -28.15
CA GLY A 26 31.24 0.43 -29.32
C GLY A 26 32.40 -0.55 -29.11
N LYS A 27 32.31 -1.74 -29.72
CA LYS A 27 33.41 -2.71 -29.65
C LYS A 27 34.66 -2.09 -30.28
N PRO A 28 35.84 -2.15 -29.64
CA PRO A 28 37.08 -1.69 -30.24
C PRO A 28 37.31 -2.43 -31.56
N ALA A 29 37.88 -1.73 -32.54
CA ALA A 29 38.17 -2.31 -33.84
C ALA A 29 39.04 -3.57 -33.67
N ARG A 30 38.64 -4.67 -34.33
CA ARG A 30 39.46 -5.89 -34.34
C ARG A 30 40.82 -5.55 -34.95
N PRO A 31 41.94 -6.00 -34.35
CA PRO A 31 43.25 -5.78 -34.94
C PRO A 31 43.25 -6.35 -36.36
N THR A 32 43.48 -5.49 -37.34
CA THR A 32 43.55 -5.84 -38.78
C THR A 32 44.88 -6.49 -39.15
N SER A 33 45.73 -6.79 -38.15
CA SER A 33 46.93 -7.59 -38.28
C SER A 33 46.55 -9.02 -38.69
N SER A 34 46.26 -9.18 -39.98
CA SER A 34 46.09 -10.48 -40.62
C SER A 34 47.38 -11.28 -40.44
N LEU A 35 47.30 -12.60 -40.56
CA LEU A 35 48.50 -13.46 -40.62
C LEU A 35 49.52 -12.95 -41.65
N VAL A 36 49.09 -12.19 -42.66
CA VAL A 36 49.95 -11.49 -43.62
C VAL A 36 50.87 -10.47 -42.97
N ALA A 37 50.44 -9.71 -41.96
CA ALA A 37 51.30 -8.74 -41.26
C ALA A 37 52.44 -9.43 -40.48
N VAL A 38 52.24 -10.69 -40.08
CA VAL A 38 53.28 -11.53 -39.48
C VAL A 38 54.12 -12.22 -40.57
N LEU A 39 53.47 -12.81 -41.58
CA LEU A 39 54.11 -13.62 -42.63
C LEU A 39 54.89 -12.79 -43.66
N LEU A 40 54.50 -11.55 -43.92
CA LEU A 40 55.09 -10.68 -44.95
C LEU A 40 56.51 -10.21 -44.56
N PRO A 41 56.78 -9.73 -43.32
CA PRO A 41 58.14 -9.55 -42.83
C PRO A 41 58.97 -10.83 -42.91
N PHE A 42 58.40 -11.98 -42.57
CA PHE A 42 59.09 -13.27 -42.73
C PHE A 42 59.42 -13.58 -44.20
N GLY A 43 58.50 -13.31 -45.13
CA GLY A 43 58.73 -13.42 -46.57
C GLY A 43 59.84 -12.50 -47.07
N PHE A 44 59.86 -11.24 -46.63
CA PHE A 44 60.94 -10.29 -46.95
C PHE A 44 62.27 -10.68 -46.32
N THR A 45 62.29 -11.26 -45.12
CA THR A 45 63.52 -11.81 -44.53
C THR A 45 64.06 -13.00 -45.33
N LEU A 46 63.20 -13.91 -45.81
CA LEU A 46 63.61 -15.02 -46.67
C LEU A 46 64.15 -14.53 -48.03
N LEU A 47 63.50 -13.55 -48.64
CA LEU A 47 63.94 -12.92 -49.89
C LEU A 47 65.27 -12.16 -49.73
N GLY A 48 65.40 -11.40 -48.64
CA GLY A 48 66.62 -10.68 -48.27
C GLY A 48 67.79 -11.62 -48.00
N LEU A 49 67.53 -12.79 -47.39
CA LEU A 49 68.53 -13.84 -47.19
C LEU A 49 69.01 -14.40 -48.54
N GLY A 50 68.08 -14.66 -49.47
CA GLY A 50 68.40 -15.15 -50.82
C GLY A 50 69.25 -14.16 -51.62
N LEU A 51 68.91 -12.87 -51.56
CA LEU A 51 69.67 -11.79 -52.20
C LEU A 51 71.06 -11.60 -51.57
N THR A 52 71.16 -11.60 -50.24
CA THR A 52 72.47 -11.47 -49.56
C THR A 52 73.39 -12.64 -49.88
N ILE A 53 72.89 -13.88 -49.92
CA ILE A 53 73.67 -15.05 -50.39
C ILE A 53 74.14 -14.89 -51.84
N GLY A 54 73.36 -14.23 -52.70
CA GLY A 54 73.75 -13.91 -54.08
C GLY A 54 74.86 -12.85 -54.19
N PHE A 55 74.81 -11.81 -53.35
CA PHE A 55 75.80 -10.72 -53.29
C PHE A 55 77.04 -11.02 -52.44
N LEU A 56 77.04 -12.12 -51.68
CA LEU A 56 78.21 -12.61 -50.91
C LEU A 56 79.46 -12.82 -51.77
N ARG A 57 79.28 -13.05 -53.08
CA ARG A 57 80.38 -13.21 -54.04
C ARG A 57 81.13 -11.92 -54.32
N THR A 58 80.56 -10.76 -53.97
CA THR A 58 81.09 -9.44 -54.33
C THR A 58 81.70 -8.72 -53.12
N ASP A 59 81.09 -8.80 -51.92
CA ASP A 59 81.65 -8.17 -50.71
C ASP A 59 81.08 -8.79 -49.39
N PRO A 60 81.90 -9.26 -48.43
CA PRO A 60 81.44 -9.88 -47.17
C PRO A 60 80.79 -8.90 -46.16
N SER A 61 81.05 -7.61 -46.30
CA SER A 61 80.60 -6.55 -45.37
C SER A 61 79.06 -6.37 -45.33
N TYR A 62 78.35 -6.77 -46.39
CA TYR A 62 76.89 -6.70 -46.49
C TYR A 62 76.15 -7.65 -45.53
N LEU A 63 76.78 -8.74 -45.09
CA LEU A 63 76.21 -9.63 -44.08
C LEU A 63 76.12 -8.97 -42.70
N LEU A 64 77.15 -8.23 -42.31
CA LEU A 64 77.24 -7.58 -41.00
C LEU A 64 76.17 -6.49 -40.83
N LEU A 65 75.76 -5.84 -41.93
CA LEU A 65 74.74 -4.79 -41.92
C LEU A 65 73.31 -5.33 -42.07
N SER A 66 73.10 -6.36 -42.91
CA SER A 66 71.75 -6.82 -43.28
C SER A 66 71.11 -7.78 -42.27
N LEU A 67 71.90 -8.63 -41.61
CA LEU A 67 71.41 -9.61 -40.62
C LEU A 67 70.67 -8.97 -39.42
N PRO A 68 71.21 -7.94 -38.74
CA PRO A 68 70.54 -7.32 -37.61
C PRO A 68 69.24 -6.62 -38.00
N LEU A 69 69.20 -5.99 -39.17
CA LEU A 69 68.01 -5.32 -39.70
C LEU A 69 66.89 -6.33 -40.05
N MET A 70 67.25 -7.47 -40.63
CA MET A 70 66.29 -8.54 -40.93
C MET A 70 65.71 -9.16 -39.65
N VAL A 71 66.55 -9.58 -38.73
CA VAL A 71 66.11 -10.20 -37.46
C VAL A 71 65.31 -9.19 -36.64
N GLY A 72 65.74 -7.93 -36.60
CA GLY A 72 65.03 -6.84 -35.92
C GLY A 72 63.63 -6.59 -36.48
N SER A 73 63.46 -6.57 -37.81
CA SER A 73 62.15 -6.34 -38.45
C SER A 73 61.16 -7.50 -38.25
N GLY A 74 61.64 -8.75 -38.33
CA GLY A 74 60.82 -9.93 -38.04
C GLY A 74 60.38 -9.99 -36.58
N LEU A 75 61.31 -9.77 -35.64
CA LEU A 75 61.00 -9.70 -34.21
C LEU A 75 60.04 -8.56 -33.89
N TRP A 76 60.20 -7.39 -34.53
CA TRP A 76 59.29 -6.25 -34.36
C TRP A 76 57.87 -6.58 -34.80
N GLY A 77 57.67 -7.26 -35.93
CA GLY A 77 56.35 -7.68 -36.40
C GLY A 77 55.65 -8.63 -35.43
N VAL A 78 56.39 -9.61 -34.88
CA VAL A 78 55.86 -10.55 -33.87
C VAL A 78 55.50 -9.82 -32.57
N ILE A 79 56.39 -8.96 -32.07
CA ILE A 79 56.14 -8.15 -30.86
C ILE A 79 54.94 -7.22 -31.06
N SER A 80 54.82 -6.57 -32.22
CA SER A 80 53.67 -5.70 -32.55
C SER A 80 52.37 -6.48 -32.55
N TYR A 81 52.34 -7.67 -33.16
CA TYR A 81 51.15 -8.53 -33.19
C TYR A 81 50.68 -8.94 -31.78
N PHE A 82 51.59 -9.42 -30.93
CA PHE A 82 51.25 -9.77 -29.54
C PHE A 82 50.83 -8.54 -28.73
N ASN A 83 51.50 -7.40 -28.93
CA ASN A 83 51.13 -6.14 -28.27
C ASN A 83 49.75 -5.63 -28.70
N GLU A 84 49.42 -5.67 -29.99
CA GLU A 84 48.11 -5.28 -30.52
C GLU A 84 47.00 -6.19 -29.99
N ARG A 85 47.24 -7.51 -29.96
CA ARG A 85 46.28 -8.46 -29.41
C ARG A 85 46.11 -8.29 -27.89
N SER A 86 47.19 -8.06 -27.16
CA SER A 86 47.14 -7.78 -25.72
C SER A 86 46.41 -6.47 -25.43
N LYS A 87 46.68 -5.40 -26.21
CA LYS A 87 45.97 -4.11 -26.11
C LYS A 87 44.48 -4.25 -26.44
N TYR A 88 44.13 -5.03 -27.45
CA TYR A 88 42.74 -5.34 -27.80
C TYR A 88 42.02 -6.10 -26.68
N ASN A 89 42.63 -7.16 -26.15
CA ASN A 89 42.04 -7.91 -25.04
C ASN A 89 41.92 -7.05 -23.78
N ALA A 90 42.92 -6.21 -23.49
CA ALA A 90 42.88 -5.28 -22.37
C ALA A 90 41.80 -4.20 -22.54
N SER A 91 41.57 -3.70 -23.75
CA SER A 91 40.52 -2.70 -24.03
C SER A 91 39.11 -3.30 -23.94
N ILE A 92 38.91 -4.54 -24.42
CA ILE A 92 37.67 -5.30 -24.21
C ILE A 92 37.42 -5.52 -22.71
N ALA A 93 38.42 -6.02 -21.97
CA ALA A 93 38.27 -6.25 -20.55
C ALA A 93 38.01 -4.95 -19.76
N HIS A 94 38.63 -3.85 -20.16
CA HIS A 94 38.37 -2.54 -19.55
C HIS A 94 36.96 -2.04 -19.85
N ARG A 95 36.50 -2.13 -21.10
CA ARG A 95 35.13 -1.82 -21.53
C ARG A 95 34.10 -2.58 -20.70
N ASP A 96 34.26 -3.90 -20.59
CA ASP A 96 33.32 -4.76 -19.87
C ASP A 96 33.28 -4.42 -18.37
N ARG A 97 34.45 -4.22 -17.75
CA ARG A 97 34.56 -3.84 -16.34
C ARG A 97 33.89 -2.49 -16.06
N THR A 98 34.18 -1.48 -16.88
CA THR A 98 33.63 -0.12 -16.71
C THR A 98 32.11 -0.13 -16.89
N TYR A 99 31.60 -0.83 -17.91
CA TYR A 99 30.16 -0.90 -18.14
C TYR A 99 29.42 -1.70 -17.07
N ARG A 100 29.97 -2.83 -16.62
CA ARG A 100 29.39 -3.59 -15.50
C ARG A 100 29.40 -2.81 -14.19
N ALA A 101 30.45 -2.03 -13.93
CA ALA A 101 30.48 -1.12 -12.78
C ALA A 101 29.38 -0.05 -12.87
N TYR A 102 29.16 0.51 -14.07
CA TYR A 102 28.04 1.42 -14.32
C TYR A 102 26.67 0.73 -14.10
N LEU A 103 26.46 -0.47 -14.64
CA LEU A 103 25.22 -1.24 -14.42
C LEU A 103 24.99 -1.57 -12.94
N ALA A 104 26.05 -1.87 -12.19
CA ALA A 104 25.96 -2.09 -10.75
C ALA A 104 25.52 -0.83 -9.98
N GLN A 105 26.02 0.35 -10.38
CA GLN A 105 25.57 1.63 -9.82
C GLN A 105 24.10 1.91 -10.15
N GLN A 106 23.68 1.67 -11.40
CA GLN A 106 22.29 1.84 -11.83
C GLN A 106 21.36 0.87 -11.11
N ARG A 107 21.80 -0.37 -10.90
CA ARG A 107 21.11 -1.36 -10.08
C ARG A 107 20.88 -0.84 -8.66
N GLN A 108 21.90 -0.31 -8.00
CA GLN A 108 21.75 0.24 -6.64
C GLN A 108 20.74 1.40 -6.59
N GLN A 109 20.74 2.27 -7.61
CA GLN A 109 19.76 3.35 -7.72
C GLN A 109 18.33 2.81 -7.91
N ALA A 110 18.14 1.83 -8.80
CA ALA A 110 16.85 1.19 -9.02
C ALA A 110 16.36 0.43 -7.77
N GLU A 111 17.25 -0.25 -7.04
CA GLU A 111 16.92 -0.89 -5.75
C GLU A 111 16.47 0.13 -4.70
N ALA A 112 17.11 1.28 -4.63
CA ALA A 112 16.69 2.36 -3.74
C ALA A 112 15.28 2.88 -4.10
N LEU A 113 14.96 3.02 -5.39
CA LEU A 113 13.62 3.39 -5.85
C LEU A 113 12.58 2.32 -5.53
N ALA A 114 12.89 1.05 -5.79
CA ALA A 114 12.03 -0.09 -5.45
C ALA A 114 11.75 -0.17 -3.94
N ASN A 115 12.78 0.05 -3.11
CA ASN A 115 12.64 0.12 -1.66
C ASN A 115 11.78 1.33 -1.22
N GLY A 116 11.92 2.47 -1.90
CA GLY A 116 11.09 3.65 -1.71
C GLY A 116 9.61 3.36 -2.00
N GLN A 117 9.32 2.72 -3.13
CA GLN A 117 7.96 2.28 -3.49
C GLN A 117 7.41 1.30 -2.45
N ARG A 118 8.19 0.28 -2.07
CA ARG A 118 7.76 -0.71 -1.06
C ARG A 118 7.42 -0.05 0.26
N ARG A 119 8.26 0.87 0.74
CA ARG A 119 8.02 1.61 1.98
C ARG A 119 6.78 2.49 1.89
N ALA A 120 6.59 3.18 0.77
CA ALA A 120 5.42 4.03 0.55
C ALA A 120 4.10 3.24 0.56
N LEU A 121 4.11 2.01 0.03
CA LEU A 121 2.93 1.13 0.02
C LEU A 121 2.72 0.39 1.35
N LEU A 122 3.79 -0.04 2.04
CA LEU A 122 3.69 -0.76 3.33
C LEU A 122 3.27 0.16 4.49
N ASP A 123 3.62 1.45 4.46
CA ASP A 123 3.29 2.40 5.53
C ASP A 123 1.76 2.53 5.80
N PRO A 124 0.89 2.72 4.78
CA PRO A 124 -0.56 2.71 4.95
C PRO A 124 -1.18 1.31 5.06
N HIS A 125 -0.44 0.25 4.70
CA HIS A 125 -0.88 -1.14 4.69
C HIS A 125 0.07 -2.03 5.51
N PRO A 126 0.18 -1.79 6.83
CA PRO A 126 1.06 -2.57 7.70
C PRO A 126 0.63 -4.03 7.77
N ASP A 127 1.54 -4.91 8.21
CA ASP A 127 1.18 -6.29 8.53
C ASP A 127 0.25 -6.37 9.76
N PRO A 128 -0.45 -7.50 9.98
CA PRO A 128 -1.35 -7.66 11.12
C PRO A 128 -0.69 -7.51 12.50
N GLU A 129 0.61 -7.78 12.63
CA GLU A 129 1.34 -7.63 13.89
C GLU A 129 1.55 -6.14 14.22
N GLU A 130 1.90 -5.32 13.24
CA GLU A 130 1.92 -3.86 13.39
C GLU A 130 0.52 -3.29 13.66
N CYS A 131 -0.55 -3.87 13.08
CA CYS A 131 -1.91 -3.49 13.47
C CYS A 131 -2.17 -3.71 14.97
N LEU A 132 -1.72 -4.84 15.52
CA LEU A 132 -1.79 -5.12 16.95
C LEU A 132 -0.98 -4.10 17.77
N ARG A 133 0.23 -3.76 17.34
CA ARG A 133 1.05 -2.72 17.98
C ARG A 133 0.38 -1.35 17.97
N ARG A 134 -0.35 -0.99 16.89
CA ARG A 134 -1.09 0.29 16.80
C ARG A 134 -2.20 0.42 17.85
N THR A 135 -2.76 -0.69 18.34
CA THR A 135 -3.74 -0.65 19.45
C THR A 135 -3.15 -0.20 20.78
N GLY A 136 -1.82 -0.17 20.91
CA GLY A 136 -1.10 0.14 22.14
C GLY A 136 -0.71 -1.08 22.96
N MET A 137 -1.00 -2.29 22.47
CA MET A 137 -0.50 -3.53 23.06
C MET A 137 1.04 -3.50 23.13
N GLY A 138 1.59 -3.74 24.32
CA GLY A 138 3.04 -3.69 24.59
C GLY A 138 3.61 -2.30 24.89
N ARG A 139 2.91 -1.21 24.53
CA ARG A 139 3.37 0.19 24.76
C ARG A 139 2.53 0.97 25.78
N GLY A 140 1.36 0.46 26.16
CA GLY A 140 0.47 1.06 27.14
C GLY A 140 -0.39 2.22 26.61
N GLN A 141 -0.14 2.71 25.39
CA GLN A 141 -0.93 3.75 24.72
C GLN A 141 -1.09 3.45 23.23
N PRO A 142 -2.27 3.73 22.64
CA PRO A 142 -2.52 3.58 21.21
C PRO A 142 -1.61 4.45 20.35
N SER A 143 -1.25 3.95 19.18
CA SER A 143 -0.49 4.72 18.20
C SER A 143 -1.31 5.90 17.67
N PRO A 144 -0.69 7.07 17.38
CA PRO A 144 -1.34 8.16 16.65
C PRO A 144 -1.88 7.75 15.26
N ARG A 145 -1.37 6.64 14.71
CA ARG A 145 -1.76 6.05 13.41
C ARG A 145 -2.98 5.12 13.51
N LEU A 146 -3.60 4.99 14.69
CA LEU A 146 -4.86 4.26 14.86
C LEU A 146 -6.01 5.09 14.30
N TRP A 147 -6.93 4.46 13.56
CA TRP A 147 -8.10 5.10 12.95
C TRP A 147 -7.78 6.31 12.06
N GLU A 148 -6.64 6.23 11.37
CA GLU A 148 -6.10 7.35 10.59
C GLU A 148 -6.90 7.66 9.32
N ARG A 149 -7.63 6.67 8.76
CA ARG A 149 -8.36 6.83 7.50
C ARG A 149 -9.71 7.49 7.70
N SER A 150 -10.04 8.44 6.82
CA SER A 150 -11.30 9.18 6.86
C SER A 150 -12.27 8.76 5.76
N SER A 151 -13.55 8.60 6.12
CA SER A 151 -14.66 8.39 5.18
C SER A 151 -15.09 9.65 4.41
N GLY A 152 -14.66 10.83 4.86
CA GLY A 152 -15.22 12.13 4.44
C GLY A 152 -15.99 12.85 5.55
N LEU A 153 -16.32 12.17 6.67
CA LEU A 153 -17.16 12.75 7.72
C LEU A 153 -16.54 13.96 8.43
N GLU A 154 -15.37 13.77 9.07
CA GLU A 154 -14.70 14.83 9.85
C GLU A 154 -13.50 15.43 9.11
N ARG A 155 -12.99 14.72 8.09
CA ARG A 155 -11.83 15.09 7.28
C ARG A 155 -12.08 14.66 5.83
N PRO A 156 -11.43 15.28 4.83
CA PRO A 156 -11.53 14.86 3.44
C PRO A 156 -11.36 13.35 3.29
N ARG A 157 -12.17 12.75 2.41
CA ARG A 157 -12.13 11.31 2.18
C ARG A 157 -10.76 10.88 1.65
N ASP A 158 -10.17 9.89 2.31
CA ASP A 158 -8.89 9.35 1.86
C ASP A 158 -9.09 8.38 0.69
N SER A 159 -8.16 8.38 -0.26
CA SER A 159 -8.24 7.52 -1.46
C SER A 159 -8.14 6.02 -1.14
N ASP A 160 -7.53 5.67 0.00
CA ASP A 160 -7.35 4.32 0.52
C ASP A 160 -8.40 3.96 1.60
N PHE A 161 -9.50 4.71 1.70
CA PHE A 161 -10.62 4.34 2.57
C PHE A 161 -11.15 2.94 2.18
N LEU A 162 -11.25 2.04 3.15
CA LEU A 162 -11.59 0.61 3.00
C LEU A 162 -10.67 -0.18 2.05
N HIS A 163 -9.41 0.23 1.91
CA HIS A 163 -8.36 -0.58 1.32
C HIS A 163 -7.81 -1.57 2.34
N LEU A 164 -8.21 -2.84 2.25
CA LEU A 164 -7.84 -3.84 3.24
C LEU A 164 -6.72 -4.73 2.71
N ARG A 165 -5.58 -4.78 3.39
CA ARG A 165 -4.45 -5.61 2.97
C ARG A 165 -4.81 -7.10 3.06
N LEU A 166 -4.51 -7.82 1.98
CA LEU A 166 -4.68 -9.27 1.88
C LEU A 166 -3.38 -10.05 2.14
N GLY A 167 -2.23 -9.43 1.86
CA GLY A 167 -0.95 -10.09 1.91
C GLY A 167 0.13 -9.34 1.13
N LEU A 168 1.25 -10.01 0.89
CA LEU A 168 2.35 -9.47 0.08
C LEU A 168 2.39 -10.14 -1.29
N GLY A 169 2.64 -9.35 -2.33
CA GLY A 169 2.77 -9.83 -3.69
C GLY A 169 3.68 -8.91 -4.49
N THR A 170 3.38 -8.81 -5.78
CA THR A 170 4.19 -8.11 -6.76
C THR A 170 3.31 -7.14 -7.53
N LEU A 171 3.75 -5.88 -7.64
CA LEU A 171 3.08 -4.85 -8.46
C LEU A 171 4.07 -4.22 -9.44
N PRO A 172 3.57 -3.62 -10.55
CA PRO A 172 4.41 -2.83 -11.44
C PRO A 172 5.20 -1.74 -10.70
N ALA A 173 6.43 -1.47 -11.15
CA ALA A 173 7.21 -0.37 -10.63
C ALA A 173 6.56 0.99 -10.96
N THR A 174 6.55 1.91 -10.01
CA THR A 174 6.07 3.29 -10.22
C THR A 174 7.12 4.18 -10.88
N PHE A 175 8.38 3.74 -10.87
CA PHE A 175 9.50 4.35 -11.59
C PHE A 175 9.75 3.61 -12.90
N HIS A 176 10.42 4.26 -13.85
CA HIS A 176 10.69 3.68 -15.16
C HIS A 176 12.19 3.63 -15.44
N LEU A 177 12.71 2.40 -15.59
CA LEU A 177 14.05 2.16 -16.09
C LEU A 177 13.96 1.94 -17.61
N LYS A 178 14.43 2.90 -18.40
CA LYS A 178 14.42 2.84 -19.86
C LYS A 178 15.64 2.08 -20.37
N PRO A 179 15.47 1.21 -21.38
CA PRO A 179 16.58 0.52 -22.01
C PRO A 179 17.53 1.50 -22.71
N PRO A 180 18.76 1.07 -23.03
CA PRO A 180 19.69 1.93 -23.75
C PRO A 180 19.15 2.34 -25.13
N SER A 181 19.24 3.64 -25.42
CA SER A 181 18.64 4.27 -26.60
C SER A 181 19.27 3.82 -27.92
N SER A 182 20.56 3.47 -27.92
CA SER A 182 21.25 2.91 -29.08
C SER A 182 21.22 1.39 -29.06
N ARG A 183 20.56 0.79 -30.05
CA ARG A 183 20.55 -0.66 -30.27
C ARG A 183 21.78 -1.09 -31.08
N PRO A 184 22.33 -2.29 -30.83
CA PRO A 184 23.30 -2.90 -31.72
C PRO A 184 22.76 -2.97 -33.16
N PRO A 185 23.62 -2.85 -34.19
CA PRO A 185 23.22 -3.08 -35.58
C PRO A 185 22.55 -4.44 -35.76
N VAL A 186 21.58 -4.51 -36.67
CA VAL A 186 20.86 -5.75 -36.98
C VAL A 186 21.85 -6.85 -37.38
N GLY A 187 21.90 -7.94 -36.61
CA GLY A 187 22.82 -9.06 -36.82
C GLY A 187 24.04 -9.10 -35.90
N GLU A 188 24.29 -8.04 -35.10
CA GLU A 188 25.33 -8.04 -34.07
C GLU A 188 24.72 -8.21 -32.67
N THR A 189 25.25 -9.17 -31.89
CA THR A 189 24.91 -9.36 -30.48
C THR A 189 25.98 -8.71 -29.59
N ASP A 190 25.56 -8.05 -28.51
CA ASP A 190 26.44 -7.49 -27.50
C ASP A 190 25.96 -7.87 -26.11
N ASP A 191 26.69 -8.77 -25.45
CA ASP A 191 26.33 -9.33 -24.15
C ASP A 191 26.06 -8.25 -23.10
N LEU A 192 26.77 -7.11 -23.18
CA LEU A 192 26.58 -5.95 -22.29
C LEU A 192 25.21 -5.28 -22.50
N TYR A 193 24.74 -5.20 -23.74
CA TYR A 193 23.40 -4.67 -24.04
C TYR A 193 22.33 -5.60 -23.48
N ASP A 194 22.51 -6.91 -23.61
CA ASP A 194 21.59 -7.92 -23.07
C ASP A 194 21.60 -7.95 -21.53
N GLU A 195 22.75 -7.71 -20.89
CA GLU A 195 22.84 -7.45 -19.44
C GLU A 195 22.02 -6.22 -19.03
N ALA A 196 22.09 -5.12 -19.78
CA ALA A 196 21.30 -3.92 -19.52
C ALA A 196 19.78 -4.16 -19.72
N GLN A 197 19.38 -4.90 -20.75
CA GLN A 197 17.97 -5.29 -20.96
C GLN A 197 17.44 -6.15 -19.81
N ARG A 198 18.21 -7.13 -19.35
CA ARG A 198 17.83 -7.94 -18.18
C ARG A 198 17.67 -7.10 -16.91
N LEU A 199 18.49 -6.07 -16.73
CA LEU A 199 18.35 -5.14 -15.62
C LEU A 199 17.02 -4.36 -15.69
N VAL A 200 16.65 -3.87 -16.89
CA VAL A 200 15.36 -3.23 -17.13
C VAL A 200 14.22 -4.17 -16.78
N GLU A 201 14.21 -5.38 -17.32
CA GLU A 201 13.16 -6.38 -17.07
C GLU A 201 13.03 -6.73 -15.58
N HIS A 202 14.15 -6.86 -14.88
CA HIS A 202 14.18 -7.16 -13.45
C HIS A 202 13.45 -6.11 -12.60
N PHE A 203 13.57 -4.82 -12.94
CA PHE A 203 12.92 -3.73 -12.21
C PHE A 203 11.59 -3.26 -12.80
N ARG A 204 10.98 -4.01 -13.73
CA ARG A 204 9.61 -3.72 -14.21
C ARG A 204 8.56 -3.93 -13.14
N GLN A 205 8.83 -4.81 -12.19
CA GLN A 205 7.95 -5.13 -11.08
C GLN A 205 8.72 -5.04 -9.76
N VAL A 206 7.99 -4.76 -8.68
CA VAL A 206 8.52 -4.69 -7.32
C VAL A 206 7.83 -5.73 -6.46
N ASP A 207 8.62 -6.66 -5.95
CA ASP A 207 8.16 -7.71 -5.04
C ASP A 207 8.06 -7.22 -3.59
N GLY A 208 7.28 -7.94 -2.78
CA GLY A 208 7.12 -7.69 -1.35
C GLY A 208 6.30 -6.43 -1.06
N VAL A 209 5.37 -6.11 -1.94
CA VAL A 209 4.44 -4.98 -1.80
C VAL A 209 3.07 -5.48 -1.36
N PRO A 210 2.29 -4.70 -0.60
CA PRO A 210 0.99 -5.13 -0.12
C PRO A 210 -0.01 -5.23 -1.28
N ILE A 211 -0.64 -6.39 -1.41
CA ILE A 211 -1.83 -6.56 -2.25
C ILE A 211 -3.05 -6.25 -1.40
N VAL A 212 -3.93 -5.41 -1.94
CA VAL A 212 -5.00 -4.75 -1.20
C VAL A 212 -6.33 -5.07 -1.86
N LEU A 213 -7.34 -5.39 -1.05
CA LEU A 213 -8.73 -5.45 -1.43
C LEU A 213 -9.35 -4.03 -1.39
N PRO A 214 -9.65 -3.41 -2.54
CA PRO A 214 -10.27 -2.10 -2.61
C PRO A 214 -11.79 -2.20 -2.36
N LEU A 215 -12.19 -2.46 -1.11
CA LEU A 215 -13.58 -2.80 -0.77
C LEU A 215 -14.55 -1.64 -1.05
N ALA A 216 -14.11 -0.38 -0.86
CA ALA A 216 -14.92 0.79 -1.20
C ALA A 216 -15.28 0.85 -2.69
N GLN A 217 -14.35 0.47 -3.58
CA GLN A 217 -14.54 0.50 -5.03
C GLN A 217 -15.28 -0.76 -5.52
N ALA A 218 -15.01 -1.91 -4.91
CA ALA A 218 -15.66 -3.18 -5.25
C ALA A 218 -17.12 -3.22 -4.81
N GLY A 219 -17.47 -2.60 -3.67
CA GLY A 219 -18.81 -2.69 -3.08
C GLY A 219 -19.03 -4.02 -2.36
N ALA A 220 -18.91 -5.12 -3.09
CA ALA A 220 -19.00 -6.48 -2.58
C ALA A 220 -17.78 -7.30 -2.96
N ALA A 221 -17.22 -8.02 -1.99
CA ALA A 221 -16.13 -8.96 -2.19
C ALA A 221 -16.48 -10.34 -1.65
N GLY A 222 -16.02 -11.39 -2.34
CA GLY A 222 -16.19 -12.77 -1.92
C GLY A 222 -14.85 -13.44 -1.65
N LEU A 223 -14.75 -14.14 -0.53
CA LEU A 223 -13.61 -14.98 -0.16
C LEU A 223 -14.02 -16.44 -0.33
N SER A 224 -13.20 -17.21 -1.04
CA SER A 224 -13.43 -18.64 -1.31
C SER A 224 -12.17 -19.46 -1.09
N GLY A 225 -12.33 -20.76 -0.80
CA GLY A 225 -11.23 -21.69 -0.60
C GLY A 225 -11.40 -22.54 0.67
N PRO A 226 -10.35 -23.26 1.11
CA PRO A 226 -10.40 -24.05 2.33
C PRO A 226 -10.84 -23.20 3.53
N LEU A 227 -11.82 -23.69 4.28
CA LEU A 227 -12.52 -22.93 5.32
C LEU A 227 -11.56 -22.29 6.35
N ALA A 228 -10.51 -23.01 6.75
CA ALA A 228 -9.49 -22.48 7.65
C ALA A 228 -8.77 -21.25 7.06
N ALA A 229 -8.35 -21.32 5.79
CA ALA A 229 -7.68 -20.22 5.11
C ALA A 229 -8.61 -19.03 4.91
N VAL A 230 -9.88 -19.27 4.55
CA VAL A 230 -10.89 -18.20 4.42
C VAL A 230 -11.10 -17.48 5.74
N ARG A 231 -11.21 -18.21 6.86
CA ARG A 231 -11.35 -17.62 8.20
C ARG A 231 -10.12 -16.81 8.62
N GLU A 232 -8.91 -17.32 8.37
CA GLU A 232 -7.65 -16.61 8.65
C GLU A 232 -7.54 -15.30 7.87
N THR A 233 -7.82 -15.33 6.56
CA THR A 233 -7.82 -14.14 5.71
C THR A 233 -8.91 -13.16 6.13
N ALA A 234 -10.12 -13.65 6.42
CA ALA A 234 -11.22 -12.80 6.87
C ALA A 234 -10.89 -12.11 8.22
N ARG A 235 -10.26 -12.82 9.16
CA ARG A 235 -9.74 -12.21 10.40
C ARG A 235 -8.69 -11.13 10.09
N ALA A 236 -7.77 -11.38 9.17
CA ALA A 236 -6.78 -10.39 8.75
C ALA A 236 -7.43 -9.12 8.18
N LEU A 237 -8.44 -9.26 7.31
CA LEU A 237 -9.20 -8.14 6.77
C LEU A 237 -9.95 -7.35 7.84
N LEU A 238 -10.55 -8.02 8.82
CA LEU A 238 -11.25 -7.36 9.91
C LEU A 238 -10.30 -6.67 10.89
N VAL A 239 -9.11 -7.23 11.13
CA VAL A 239 -8.03 -6.58 11.88
C VAL A 239 -7.59 -5.28 11.18
N GLN A 240 -7.38 -5.32 9.87
CA GLN A 240 -7.08 -4.13 9.06
C GLN A 240 -8.21 -3.10 9.17
N LEU A 241 -9.47 -3.54 8.99
CA LEU A 241 -10.64 -2.67 9.07
C LEU A 241 -10.72 -1.96 10.43
N ALA A 242 -10.63 -2.72 11.52
CA ALA A 242 -10.79 -2.21 12.88
C ALA A 242 -9.65 -1.29 13.33
N THR A 243 -8.45 -1.50 12.78
CA THR A 243 -7.26 -0.69 13.08
C THR A 243 -7.27 0.63 12.31
N HIS A 244 -7.69 0.62 11.05
CA HIS A 244 -7.54 1.79 10.18
C HIS A 244 -8.76 2.72 10.15
N HIS A 245 -9.95 2.24 10.50
CA HIS A 245 -11.19 3.01 10.42
C HIS A 245 -11.80 3.23 11.79
N ALA A 246 -12.29 4.44 12.06
CA ALA A 246 -12.94 4.76 13.32
C ALA A 246 -14.34 4.11 13.43
N PRO A 247 -14.78 3.70 14.63
CA PRO A 247 -16.07 3.02 14.82
C PRO A 247 -17.31 3.92 14.66
N ASN A 248 -17.14 5.25 14.53
CA ASN A 248 -18.21 6.17 14.13
C ASN A 248 -18.36 6.27 12.61
N GLU A 249 -17.26 6.10 11.86
CA GLU A 249 -17.24 6.15 10.39
C GLU A 249 -17.54 4.80 9.73
N VAL A 250 -17.17 3.69 10.39
CA VAL A 250 -17.41 2.32 9.91
C VAL A 250 -18.02 1.46 11.01
N LYS A 251 -19.19 0.87 10.72
CA LYS A 251 -19.84 -0.16 11.52
C LYS A 251 -19.66 -1.53 10.89
N LEU A 252 -19.42 -2.53 11.72
CA LEU A 252 -19.31 -3.93 11.30
C LEU A 252 -20.60 -4.67 11.66
N VAL A 253 -21.27 -5.22 10.65
CA VAL A 253 -22.46 -6.08 10.81
C VAL A 253 -22.01 -7.52 10.59
N ALA A 254 -21.98 -8.34 11.64
CA ALA A 254 -21.49 -9.71 11.57
C ALA A 254 -22.65 -10.71 11.58
N LEU A 255 -22.79 -11.47 10.49
CA LEU A 255 -23.81 -12.50 10.30
C LEU A 255 -23.12 -13.86 10.35
N LEU A 256 -23.21 -14.51 11.49
CA LEU A 256 -22.38 -15.65 11.87
C LEU A 256 -23.17 -16.97 11.76
N PRO A 257 -22.53 -18.08 11.37
CA PRO A 257 -23.17 -19.39 11.42
C PRO A 257 -23.39 -19.81 12.87
N PRO A 258 -24.56 -20.40 13.24
CA PRO A 258 -24.84 -20.84 14.60
C PRO A 258 -23.80 -21.83 15.17
N HIS A 259 -23.20 -22.64 14.30
CA HIS A 259 -22.22 -23.67 14.66
C HIS A 259 -20.78 -23.15 14.71
N GLU A 260 -20.51 -21.90 14.30
CA GLU A 260 -19.17 -21.30 14.30
C GLU A 260 -19.06 -20.05 15.18
N VAL A 261 -20.00 -19.83 16.09
CA VAL A 261 -20.00 -18.65 16.96
C VAL A 261 -18.68 -18.51 17.73
N ASP A 262 -18.09 -19.63 18.16
CA ASP A 262 -16.83 -19.62 18.89
C ASP A 262 -15.64 -19.12 18.06
N GLU A 263 -15.60 -19.40 16.75
CA GLU A 263 -14.57 -18.90 15.82
C GLU A 263 -14.60 -17.38 15.71
N TRP A 264 -15.79 -16.79 15.85
CA TRP A 264 -16.06 -15.36 15.69
C TRP A 264 -16.34 -14.64 17.01
N ALA A 265 -16.27 -15.33 18.15
CA ALA A 265 -16.60 -14.79 19.45
C ALA A 265 -15.77 -13.56 19.85
N TRP A 266 -14.62 -13.36 19.24
CA TRP A 266 -13.75 -12.19 19.45
C TRP A 266 -14.37 -10.89 18.88
N VAL A 267 -15.20 -10.97 17.84
CA VAL A 267 -15.82 -9.82 17.15
C VAL A 267 -16.68 -8.98 18.10
N ARG A 268 -17.26 -9.58 19.13
CA ARG A 268 -18.09 -8.88 20.14
C ARG A 268 -17.35 -7.80 20.92
N TRP A 269 -16.02 -7.87 20.96
CA TRP A 269 -15.18 -6.90 21.67
C TRP A 269 -14.86 -5.67 20.82
N LEU A 270 -14.99 -5.77 19.49
CA LEU A 270 -14.71 -4.64 18.60
C LEU A 270 -15.65 -3.47 18.89
N PRO A 271 -15.17 -2.22 18.89
CA PRO A 271 -16.04 -1.07 19.03
C PRO A 271 -16.95 -0.86 17.82
N HIS A 272 -16.59 -1.40 16.65
CA HIS A 272 -17.30 -1.25 15.37
C HIS A 272 -18.64 -1.99 15.31
N VAL A 273 -18.86 -3.01 16.14
CA VAL A 273 -20.12 -3.75 16.15
C VAL A 273 -21.21 -3.06 16.97
N TRP A 274 -20.91 -1.97 17.67
CA TRP A 274 -21.87 -1.29 18.52
C TRP A 274 -22.57 -0.16 17.77
N ASP A 275 -23.84 0.07 18.09
CA ASP A 275 -24.51 1.34 17.80
C ASP A 275 -23.82 2.52 18.53
N ASP A 276 -24.19 3.74 18.17
CA ASP A 276 -23.51 4.94 18.68
C ASP A 276 -23.76 5.13 20.19
N GLU A 277 -24.94 4.71 20.69
CA GLU A 277 -25.29 4.69 22.12
C GLU A 277 -24.69 3.50 22.88
N ARG A 278 -24.06 2.53 22.19
CA ARG A 278 -23.59 1.24 22.75
C ARG A 278 -24.66 0.44 23.49
N LYS A 279 -25.90 0.51 23.07
CA LYS A 279 -27.00 -0.30 23.63
C LYS A 279 -27.13 -1.63 22.91
N ARG A 280 -26.78 -1.68 21.62
CA ARG A 280 -27.00 -2.85 20.78
C ARG A 280 -25.76 -3.19 19.97
N ARG A 281 -25.63 -4.48 19.65
CA ARG A 281 -24.57 -5.01 18.79
C ARG A 281 -25.15 -5.44 17.45
N PHE A 282 -24.48 -5.12 16.37
CA PHE A 282 -24.75 -5.59 15.01
C PHE A 282 -24.13 -6.99 14.80
N ILE A 283 -24.52 -7.95 15.64
CA ILE A 283 -24.10 -9.35 15.54
C ILE A 283 -25.36 -10.20 15.53
N ALA A 284 -25.47 -11.11 14.57
CA ALA A 284 -26.49 -12.14 14.54
C ALA A 284 -25.82 -13.52 14.42
N ALA A 285 -26.27 -14.47 15.24
CA ALA A 285 -25.76 -15.84 15.26
C ALA A 285 -26.84 -16.88 14.91
N SER A 286 -28.08 -16.45 14.70
CA SER A 286 -29.17 -17.28 14.18
C SER A 286 -29.79 -16.67 12.92
N PRO A 287 -30.42 -17.48 12.05
CA PRO A 287 -31.11 -16.96 10.87
C PRO A 287 -32.20 -15.92 11.18
N ASP A 288 -32.90 -16.07 12.30
CA ASP A 288 -33.98 -15.15 12.69
C ASP A 288 -33.43 -13.82 13.23
N GLU A 289 -32.36 -13.86 14.03
CA GLU A 289 -31.62 -12.66 14.41
C GLU A 289 -31.06 -11.94 13.19
N ALA A 290 -30.50 -12.70 12.23
CA ALA A 290 -29.94 -12.14 11.00
C ALA A 290 -31.02 -11.44 10.18
N ARG A 291 -32.19 -12.06 10.01
CA ARG A 291 -33.34 -11.45 9.34
C ARG A 291 -33.81 -10.17 10.03
N ALA A 292 -33.96 -10.19 11.36
CA ALA A 292 -34.39 -9.03 12.12
C ALA A 292 -33.39 -7.86 12.01
N LEU A 293 -32.10 -8.16 12.16
CA LEU A 293 -31.02 -7.18 12.05
C LEU A 293 -30.94 -6.57 10.64
N LEU A 294 -31.05 -7.40 9.62
CA LEU A 294 -31.04 -6.96 8.22
C LEU A 294 -32.28 -6.13 7.88
N ALA A 295 -33.47 -6.52 8.36
CA ALA A 295 -34.69 -5.76 8.16
C ALA A 295 -34.62 -4.36 8.80
N GLU A 296 -34.06 -4.26 10.02
CA GLU A 296 -33.83 -2.96 10.69
C GLU A 296 -32.93 -2.04 9.85
N LEU A 297 -31.81 -2.57 9.36
CA LEU A 297 -30.85 -1.80 8.57
C LEU A 297 -31.37 -1.49 7.15
N ALA A 298 -32.24 -2.34 6.60
CA ALA A 298 -32.77 -2.19 5.25
C ALA A 298 -33.50 -0.86 5.07
N THR A 299 -34.32 -0.43 6.03
CA THR A 299 -35.06 0.84 5.92
C THR A 299 -34.11 2.04 5.79
N GLY A 300 -33.05 2.08 6.58
CA GLY A 300 -32.05 3.15 6.51
C GLY A 300 -31.27 3.15 5.20
N LEU A 301 -30.87 1.96 4.73
CA LEU A 301 -30.13 1.80 3.47
C LEU A 301 -31.00 2.08 2.23
N GLN A 302 -32.28 1.68 2.24
CA GLN A 302 -33.24 2.02 1.20
C GLN A 302 -33.49 3.52 1.13
N LYS A 303 -33.58 4.20 2.28
CA LYS A 303 -33.69 5.67 2.31
C LYS A 303 -32.48 6.33 1.64
N ARG A 304 -31.26 5.83 1.88
CA ARG A 304 -30.04 6.30 1.19
C ARG A 304 -30.10 6.06 -0.31
N ALA A 305 -30.56 4.89 -0.74
CA ALA A 305 -30.71 4.55 -2.16
C ALA A 305 -31.68 5.51 -2.88
N LEU A 306 -32.79 5.87 -2.22
CA LEU A 306 -33.80 6.79 -2.77
C LEU A 306 -33.36 8.26 -2.74
N SER A 307 -32.57 8.65 -1.73
CA SER A 307 -32.14 10.04 -1.50
C SER A 307 -30.85 10.39 -2.25
N ARG A 308 -30.57 9.71 -3.36
CA ARG A 308 -29.31 9.83 -4.09
C ARG A 308 -29.05 11.31 -4.45
N PRO A 309 -27.92 11.91 -4.04
CA PRO A 309 -27.59 13.25 -4.46
C PRO A 309 -27.41 13.26 -5.99
N SER A 310 -28.07 14.20 -6.66
CA SER A 310 -27.93 14.42 -8.10
C SER A 310 -26.52 14.94 -8.40
N GLY A 311 -25.62 14.04 -8.80
CA GLY A 311 -24.25 14.37 -9.20
C GLY A 311 -23.39 13.12 -9.42
N ASP A 312 -22.26 13.29 -10.12
CA ASP A 312 -21.27 12.22 -10.37
C ASP A 312 -20.34 11.96 -9.17
N ALA A 313 -20.34 12.85 -8.17
CA ALA A 313 -19.50 12.69 -6.97
C ALA A 313 -20.01 11.53 -6.10
N PRO A 314 -19.12 10.66 -5.58
CA PRO A 314 -19.50 9.57 -4.71
C PRO A 314 -20.13 10.14 -3.42
N PRO A 315 -21.31 9.67 -3.01
CA PRO A 315 -21.96 10.18 -1.81
C PRO A 315 -21.10 9.90 -0.57
N GLU A 316 -20.91 10.92 0.24
CA GLU A 316 -20.25 10.81 1.53
C GLU A 316 -21.31 10.52 2.60
N TYR A 317 -21.23 9.33 3.18
CA TYR A 317 -22.07 8.98 4.31
C TYR A 317 -21.28 9.13 5.59
N PRO A 318 -21.87 9.76 6.63
CA PRO A 318 -21.23 9.89 7.93
C PRO A 318 -20.85 8.52 8.51
N GLN A 319 -21.71 7.52 8.29
CA GLN A 319 -21.53 6.16 8.78
C GLN A 319 -21.67 5.15 7.65
N ASN A 320 -20.63 4.35 7.45
CA ASN A 320 -20.56 3.27 6.48
C ASN A 320 -20.75 1.94 7.18
N PHE A 321 -21.38 0.98 6.51
CA PHE A 321 -21.58 -0.38 7.03
C PHE A 321 -20.75 -1.36 6.25
N VAL A 322 -20.06 -2.26 6.94
CA VAL A 322 -19.41 -3.44 6.35
C VAL A 322 -20.10 -4.67 6.88
N PHE A 323 -20.74 -5.42 5.98
CA PHE A 323 -21.45 -6.65 6.27
C PHE A 323 -20.52 -7.84 6.07
N LEU A 324 -20.31 -8.63 7.13
CA LEU A 324 -19.64 -9.91 7.06
C LEU A 324 -20.70 -11.01 7.00
N PHE A 325 -20.88 -11.60 5.83
CA PHE A 325 -21.70 -12.79 5.63
C PHE A 325 -20.82 -14.03 5.81
N ALA A 326 -20.66 -14.46 7.06
CA ALA A 326 -19.91 -15.67 7.39
C ALA A 326 -20.76 -16.94 7.27
N ASP A 327 -22.10 -16.84 7.36
CA ASP A 327 -23.03 -17.94 7.09
C ASP A 327 -23.42 -18.01 5.60
N PRO A 328 -22.96 -19.02 4.85
CA PRO A 328 -23.32 -19.19 3.44
C PRO A 328 -24.81 -19.50 3.22
N GLY A 329 -25.52 -19.99 4.25
CA GLY A 329 -26.95 -20.27 4.20
C GLY A 329 -27.79 -19.02 3.91
N LEU A 330 -27.29 -17.83 4.25
CA LEU A 330 -27.98 -16.56 4.04
C LEU A 330 -28.00 -16.09 2.58
N PHE A 331 -27.14 -16.64 1.72
CA PHE A 331 -27.02 -16.21 0.32
C PHE A 331 -26.97 -17.34 -0.72
N ARG A 332 -26.95 -18.62 -0.31
CA ARG A 332 -26.98 -19.79 -1.23
C ARG A 332 -28.35 -20.48 -1.39
N GLY A 333 -29.33 -20.21 -0.52
CA GLY A 333 -30.58 -20.98 -0.43
C GLY A 333 -31.79 -20.39 -1.20
N GLN A 334 -32.80 -21.23 -1.42
CA GLN A 334 -34.12 -20.84 -1.99
C GLN A 334 -34.94 -19.93 -1.03
N ASP A 335 -34.65 -19.99 0.28
CA ASP A 335 -35.21 -19.10 1.32
C ASP A 335 -34.51 -17.73 1.40
N THR A 336 -33.86 -17.29 0.32
CA THR A 336 -33.35 -15.92 0.19
C THR A 336 -34.47 -14.90 0.03
N SER A 337 -35.75 -15.27 -0.01
CA SER A 337 -36.87 -14.36 -0.20
C SER A 337 -36.95 -13.21 0.81
N VAL A 338 -36.52 -13.41 2.06
CA VAL A 338 -36.52 -12.35 3.11
C VAL A 338 -35.26 -11.47 3.06
N VAL A 339 -34.10 -12.06 2.72
CA VAL A 339 -32.80 -11.35 2.68
C VAL A 339 -32.49 -10.78 1.29
N GLY A 340 -33.16 -11.30 0.26
CA GLY A 340 -32.91 -11.11 -1.16
C GLY A 340 -33.01 -9.67 -1.63
N PRO A 341 -34.03 -8.89 -1.22
CA PRO A 341 -34.11 -7.47 -1.59
C PRO A 341 -32.93 -6.65 -1.07
N LEU A 342 -32.52 -6.88 0.17
CA LEU A 342 -31.37 -6.19 0.75
C LEU A 342 -30.06 -6.71 0.16
N LEU A 343 -29.91 -8.02 -0.02
CA LEU A 343 -28.73 -8.61 -0.65
C LEU A 343 -28.55 -8.08 -2.08
N HIS A 344 -29.63 -8.00 -2.85
CA HIS A 344 -29.63 -7.38 -4.18
C HIS A 344 -29.21 -5.91 -4.09
N LEU A 345 -29.75 -5.14 -3.14
CA LEU A 345 -29.35 -3.74 -2.92
C LEU A 345 -27.85 -3.61 -2.58
N LEU A 346 -27.33 -4.46 -1.69
CA LEU A 346 -25.92 -4.47 -1.30
C LEU A 346 -25.00 -4.83 -2.48
N LEU A 347 -25.38 -5.82 -3.29
CA LEU A 347 -24.61 -6.26 -4.45
C LEU A 347 -24.63 -5.26 -5.61
N THR A 348 -25.76 -4.59 -5.83
CA THR A 348 -25.93 -3.68 -6.99
C THR A 348 -25.59 -2.23 -6.67
N GLN A 349 -25.91 -1.76 -5.46
CA GLN A 349 -25.83 -0.35 -5.08
C GLN A 349 -25.02 -0.12 -3.79
N GLY A 350 -24.43 -1.16 -3.19
CA GLY A 350 -23.74 -1.07 -1.90
C GLY A 350 -22.74 0.09 -1.81
N ALA A 351 -21.84 0.21 -2.78
CA ALA A 351 -20.84 1.29 -2.81
C ALA A 351 -21.46 2.69 -2.84
N THR A 352 -22.64 2.85 -3.46
CA THR A 352 -23.36 4.13 -3.57
C THR A 352 -24.19 4.48 -2.34
N ILE A 353 -24.41 3.54 -1.42
CA ILE A 353 -25.17 3.77 -0.18
C ILE A 353 -24.30 3.66 1.08
N GLY A 354 -22.98 3.54 0.90
CA GLY A 354 -22.01 3.35 1.99
C GLY A 354 -22.19 2.02 2.71
N ALA A 355 -22.59 0.97 1.98
CA ALA A 355 -22.77 -0.38 2.50
C ALA A 355 -21.94 -1.37 1.69
N TYR A 356 -20.97 -2.02 2.34
CA TYR A 356 -20.01 -2.90 1.71
C TYR A 356 -20.17 -4.31 2.24
N SER A 357 -19.88 -5.34 1.44
CA SER A 357 -20.12 -6.73 1.84
C SER A 357 -18.89 -7.62 1.63
N LEU A 358 -18.65 -8.50 2.60
CA LEU A 358 -17.67 -9.58 2.57
C LEU A 358 -18.44 -10.91 2.70
N PHE A 359 -18.41 -11.73 1.66
CA PHE A 359 -19.03 -13.06 1.63
C PHE A 359 -17.98 -14.14 1.82
N LEU A 360 -18.20 -15.07 2.75
CA LEU A 360 -17.29 -16.19 2.98
C LEU A 360 -17.89 -17.48 2.44
N ALA A 361 -17.11 -18.23 1.68
CA ALA A 361 -17.54 -19.54 1.17
C ALA A 361 -16.39 -20.54 1.05
N ASP A 362 -16.74 -21.81 0.89
CA ASP A 362 -15.79 -22.92 0.66
C ASP A 362 -15.26 -22.96 -0.78
N ARG A 363 -16.05 -22.46 -1.73
CA ARG A 363 -15.74 -22.54 -3.17
C ARG A 363 -16.18 -21.28 -3.92
N PRO A 364 -15.56 -20.93 -5.06
CA PRO A 364 -15.91 -19.72 -5.81
C PRO A 364 -17.35 -19.71 -6.31
N GLU A 365 -17.91 -20.85 -6.71
CA GLU A 365 -19.27 -20.97 -7.28
C GLU A 365 -20.37 -20.73 -6.23
N ALA A 366 -19.98 -20.72 -4.96
CA ALA A 366 -20.84 -20.37 -3.84
C ALA A 366 -21.18 -18.89 -3.77
N LEU A 367 -20.28 -18.05 -4.28
CA LEU A 367 -20.27 -16.64 -4.01
C LEU A 367 -21.35 -15.95 -4.85
N PRO A 368 -21.99 -14.89 -4.35
CA PRO A 368 -22.96 -14.15 -5.14
C PRO A 368 -22.31 -13.56 -6.39
N GLY A 369 -22.97 -13.72 -7.54
CA GLY A 369 -22.45 -13.23 -8.83
C GLY A 369 -22.27 -11.70 -8.92
N GLY A 370 -22.85 -10.94 -7.98
CA GLY A 370 -22.65 -9.49 -7.88
C GLY A 370 -21.35 -9.07 -7.19
N CYS A 371 -20.52 -10.00 -6.71
CA CYS A 371 -19.22 -9.67 -6.13
C CYS A 371 -18.28 -9.13 -7.20
N ARG A 372 -17.72 -7.92 -7.01
CA ARG A 372 -16.78 -7.30 -7.96
C ARG A 372 -15.32 -7.54 -7.59
N ALA A 373 -15.06 -8.14 -6.44
CA ALA A 373 -13.75 -8.63 -6.06
C ALA A 373 -13.87 -10.07 -5.54
N LEU A 374 -13.05 -10.97 -6.05
CA LEU A 374 -13.00 -12.36 -5.63
C LEU A 374 -11.61 -12.66 -5.10
N VAL A 375 -11.55 -13.24 -3.91
CA VAL A 375 -10.32 -13.60 -3.22
C VAL A 375 -10.31 -15.10 -3.04
N GLU A 376 -9.42 -15.78 -3.75
CA GLU A 376 -9.15 -17.20 -3.54
C GLU A 376 -8.11 -17.32 -2.43
N CYS A 377 -8.51 -17.96 -1.33
CA CYS A 377 -7.70 -18.19 -0.14
C CYS A 377 -7.09 -19.59 -0.23
N GLY A 378 -5.79 -19.70 0.00
CA GLY A 378 -5.06 -20.97 -0.11
C GLY A 378 -3.64 -20.84 0.41
N GLY A 379 -2.73 -21.73 -0.01
CA GLY A 379 -1.29 -21.56 0.24
C GLY A 379 -0.76 -20.27 -0.39
N ASN A 380 -1.08 -20.10 -1.67
CA ASN A 380 -0.98 -18.82 -2.38
C ASN A 380 -2.41 -18.29 -2.58
N GLY A 381 -2.57 -16.98 -2.42
CA GLY A 381 -3.83 -16.29 -2.64
C GLY A 381 -3.88 -15.63 -4.02
N HIS A 382 -5.09 -15.50 -4.56
CA HIS A 382 -5.33 -14.79 -5.81
C HIS A 382 -6.47 -13.79 -5.62
N LEU A 383 -6.20 -12.52 -5.88
CA LEU A 383 -7.23 -11.47 -5.93
C LEU A 383 -7.59 -11.24 -7.39
N ARG A 384 -8.87 -11.39 -7.72
CA ARG A 384 -9.44 -11.04 -9.01
C ARG A 384 -10.42 -9.89 -8.87
N LEU A 385 -10.13 -8.77 -9.51
CA LEU A 385 -11.03 -7.62 -9.61
C LEU A 385 -11.85 -7.73 -10.89
N ILE A 386 -13.18 -7.79 -10.75
CA ILE A 386 -14.12 -7.92 -11.86
C ILE A 386 -14.51 -6.52 -12.35
N GLY A 387 -14.23 -6.27 -13.61
CA GLY A 387 -14.55 -5.05 -14.34
C GLY A 387 -14.41 -5.27 -15.85
N PRO A 388 -14.43 -4.20 -16.66
CA PRO A 388 -14.24 -4.29 -18.11
C PRO A 388 -12.95 -5.02 -18.51
N HIS A 389 -11.91 -4.84 -17.70
CA HIS A 389 -10.67 -5.61 -17.76
C HIS A 389 -10.46 -6.28 -16.42
N ALA A 390 -10.59 -7.62 -16.40
CA ALA A 390 -10.29 -8.40 -15.22
C ALA A 390 -8.81 -8.25 -14.88
N GLN A 391 -8.51 -7.92 -13.63
CA GLN A 391 -7.15 -7.82 -13.12
C GLN A 391 -6.93 -8.87 -12.06
N GLU A 392 -5.81 -9.59 -12.16
CA GLU A 392 -5.46 -10.66 -11.25
C GLU A 392 -4.13 -10.36 -10.55
N PHE A 393 -4.12 -10.53 -9.24
CA PHE A 393 -2.98 -10.26 -8.39
C PHE A 393 -2.70 -11.48 -7.52
N PRO A 394 -1.63 -12.25 -7.80
CA PRO A 394 -1.17 -13.29 -6.87
C PRO A 394 -0.55 -12.64 -5.63
N PHE A 395 -0.77 -13.26 -4.47
CA PHE A 395 -0.20 -12.81 -3.21
C PHE A 395 0.04 -13.97 -2.24
N SER A 396 0.95 -13.77 -1.29
CA SER A 396 1.10 -14.57 -0.09
C SER A 396 0.15 -14.03 0.98
N PRO A 397 -0.91 -14.76 1.38
CA PRO A 397 -1.93 -14.26 2.31
C PRO A 397 -1.37 -13.92 3.69
N ASP A 398 -1.80 -12.78 4.23
CA ASP A 398 -1.68 -12.51 5.66
C ASP A 398 -2.64 -13.45 6.40
N ARG A 399 -2.14 -14.18 7.39
CA ARG A 399 -2.94 -15.09 8.21
C ARG A 399 -3.01 -14.57 9.63
N VAL A 400 -4.23 -14.51 10.17
CA VAL A 400 -4.47 -14.13 11.56
C VAL A 400 -5.19 -15.26 12.26
N SER A 401 -4.60 -15.74 13.35
CA SER A 401 -5.22 -16.72 14.23
C SER A 401 -6.38 -16.09 15.03
N ARG A 402 -7.25 -16.94 15.56
CA ARG A 402 -8.33 -16.49 16.45
C ARG A 402 -7.80 -15.73 17.67
N ASP A 403 -6.71 -16.19 18.26
CA ASP A 403 -6.13 -15.61 19.47
C ASP A 403 -5.48 -14.25 19.22
N GLU A 404 -4.86 -14.04 18.06
CA GLU A 404 -4.37 -12.72 17.63
C GLU A 404 -5.52 -11.74 17.42
N ALA A 405 -6.60 -12.17 16.77
CA ALA A 405 -7.78 -11.35 16.57
C ALA A 405 -8.47 -10.99 17.90
N ASP A 406 -8.58 -11.93 18.84
CA ASP A 406 -9.13 -11.69 20.19
C ASP A 406 -8.28 -10.70 20.99
N ARG A 407 -6.94 -10.86 20.97
CA ARG A 407 -6.01 -9.92 21.58
C ARG A 407 -6.20 -8.50 21.04
N LEU A 408 -6.29 -8.36 19.73
CA LEU A 408 -6.53 -7.07 19.07
C LEU A 408 -7.87 -6.46 19.48
N ALA A 409 -8.94 -7.24 19.40
CA ALA A 409 -10.29 -6.74 19.68
C ALA A 409 -10.45 -6.32 21.15
N ARG A 410 -9.86 -7.05 22.09
CA ARG A 410 -9.81 -6.67 23.51
C ARG A 410 -8.99 -5.41 23.75
N ALA A 411 -7.89 -5.22 23.03
CA ALA A 411 -7.07 -4.01 23.14
C ALA A 411 -7.81 -2.77 22.61
N LEU A 412 -8.64 -2.92 21.57
CA LEU A 412 -9.48 -1.85 21.03
C LEU A 412 -10.73 -1.56 21.90
N ALA A 413 -11.28 -2.58 22.56
CA ALA A 413 -12.51 -2.48 23.35
C ALA A 413 -12.59 -1.31 24.36
N PRO A 414 -11.52 -0.90 25.08
CA PRO A 414 -11.55 0.23 26.02
C PRO A 414 -11.31 1.60 25.38
N ILE A 415 -10.87 1.67 24.11
CA ILE A 415 -10.52 2.91 23.42
C ILE A 415 -11.79 3.61 22.96
N ARG A 416 -11.87 4.93 23.21
CA ARG A 416 -13.01 5.76 22.81
C ARG A 416 -12.51 6.88 21.94
N LEU A 417 -13.13 7.08 20.78
CA LEU A 417 -12.89 8.28 20.01
C LEU A 417 -13.40 9.48 20.82
N LYS A 418 -12.57 10.50 21.00
CA LYS A 418 -13.02 11.78 21.54
C LYS A 418 -13.86 12.43 20.44
N ALA A 419 -15.17 12.53 20.67
CA ALA A 419 -16.04 13.26 19.76
C ALA A 419 -15.53 14.70 19.63
N PRO A 420 -15.48 15.29 18.43
CA PRO A 420 -15.35 16.74 18.33
C PRO A 420 -16.50 17.37 19.10
N ALA A 421 -16.21 18.33 19.97
CA ALA A 421 -17.24 19.04 20.73
C ALA A 421 -18.22 19.61 19.71
N THR A 422 -19.42 19.04 19.67
CA THR A 422 -20.43 19.48 18.70
C THR A 422 -21.23 20.60 19.36
N ILE A 423 -21.89 21.48 18.60
CA ILE A 423 -22.83 22.46 19.17
C ILE A 423 -23.90 21.77 20.06
N ALA A 424 -24.15 20.47 19.83
CA ALA A 424 -24.99 19.62 20.66
C ALA A 424 -24.46 19.34 22.09
N ASP A 425 -23.18 19.60 22.38
CA ASP A 425 -22.61 19.53 23.74
C ASP A 425 -22.87 20.80 24.56
N LEU A 426 -23.39 21.87 23.93
CA LEU A 426 -23.93 23.01 24.66
C LEU A 426 -25.26 22.57 25.30
N PRO A 427 -25.38 22.64 26.64
CA PRO A 427 -26.66 22.40 27.28
C PRO A 427 -27.71 23.38 26.73
N ALA A 428 -28.88 22.86 26.35
CA ALA A 428 -29.97 23.65 25.76
C ALA A 428 -30.42 24.83 26.65
N SER A 429 -30.18 24.73 27.95
CA SER A 429 -30.26 25.84 28.90
C SER A 429 -29.32 25.58 30.07
N VAL A 430 -28.78 26.64 30.66
CA VAL A 430 -27.98 26.58 31.89
C VAL A 430 -28.67 27.44 32.94
N PRO A 431 -28.98 26.91 34.13
CA PRO A 431 -29.54 27.73 35.18
C PRO A 431 -28.48 28.73 35.68
N LEU A 432 -28.90 29.97 35.97
CA LEU A 432 -28.01 31.03 36.45
C LEU A 432 -27.22 30.62 37.70
N THR A 433 -27.80 29.77 38.56
CA THR A 433 -27.13 29.20 39.74
C THR A 433 -25.88 28.39 39.37
N ALA A 434 -25.91 27.64 38.28
CA ALA A 434 -24.74 26.92 37.76
C ALA A 434 -23.66 27.88 37.22
N LEU A 435 -24.07 28.95 36.54
CA LEU A 435 -23.15 30.01 36.07
C LEU A 435 -22.48 30.75 37.24
N LEU A 436 -23.23 31.00 38.32
CA LEU A 436 -22.76 31.62 39.55
C LEU A 436 -22.07 30.63 40.52
N LYS A 437 -21.85 29.37 40.09
CA LYS A 437 -21.22 28.31 40.88
C LYS A 437 -21.85 28.11 42.27
N THR A 438 -23.16 28.33 42.38
CA THR A 438 -23.90 28.23 43.63
C THR A 438 -24.98 27.15 43.50
N PRO A 439 -24.97 26.08 44.32
CA PRO A 439 -25.87 24.94 44.15
C PRO A 439 -27.33 25.27 44.49
N ARG A 440 -27.58 26.21 45.42
CA ARG A 440 -28.93 26.67 45.79
C ARG A 440 -28.97 28.19 45.83
N LEU A 441 -30.06 28.79 45.37
CA LEU A 441 -30.19 30.24 45.32
C LEU A 441 -30.18 30.89 46.72
N GLU A 442 -30.69 30.17 47.72
CA GLU A 442 -30.68 30.59 49.13
C GLU A 442 -29.28 30.72 49.74
N ASP A 443 -28.30 30.02 49.19
CA ASP A 443 -26.90 30.05 49.63
C ASP A 443 -26.10 31.16 48.94
N LEU A 444 -26.73 31.97 48.07
CA LEU A 444 -26.06 33.05 47.35
C LEU A 444 -25.79 34.23 48.29
N PRO A 445 -24.52 34.62 48.54
CA PRO A 445 -24.20 35.71 49.45
C PRO A 445 -24.40 37.08 48.76
N VAL A 446 -25.67 37.47 48.58
CA VAL A 446 -26.06 38.65 47.80
C VAL A 446 -25.42 39.93 48.35
N ARG A 447 -25.39 40.10 49.67
CA ARG A 447 -24.79 41.28 50.32
C ARG A 447 -23.30 41.40 50.02
N ASP A 448 -22.54 40.32 50.19
CA ASP A 448 -21.09 40.31 49.92
C ASP A 448 -20.78 40.54 48.43
N LEU A 449 -21.62 39.99 47.54
CA LEU A 449 -21.47 40.17 46.10
C LEU A 449 -21.73 41.63 45.68
N TRP A 450 -22.69 42.31 46.32
CA TRP A 450 -22.97 43.72 46.07
C TRP A 450 -21.92 44.65 46.67
N GLU A 451 -21.38 44.33 47.85
CA GLU A 451 -20.31 45.13 48.47
C GLU A 451 -18.99 45.02 47.70
N LYS A 452 -18.70 43.86 47.09
CA LYS A 452 -17.47 43.64 46.30
C LYS A 452 -17.57 44.10 44.84
N ARG A 453 -18.77 44.30 44.29
CA ARG A 453 -18.95 44.70 42.89
C ARG A 453 -18.95 46.22 42.76
N HIS A 454 -17.88 46.75 42.18
CA HIS A 454 -17.77 48.15 41.81
C HIS A 454 -18.30 48.37 40.39
N SER A 455 -19.56 48.79 40.27
CA SER A 455 -20.25 49.02 38.98
C SER A 455 -19.55 50.03 38.05
N HIS A 456 -18.68 50.88 38.60
CA HIS A 456 -17.87 51.83 37.84
C HIS A 456 -16.60 51.20 37.22
N GLN A 457 -16.23 49.96 37.59
CA GLN A 457 -15.00 49.29 37.12
C GLN A 457 -15.27 48.13 36.16
N SER A 458 -16.42 47.45 36.29
CA SER A 458 -16.81 46.37 35.38
C SER A 458 -18.32 46.11 35.51
N LEU A 459 -18.98 45.89 34.35
CA LEU A 459 -20.36 45.42 34.27
C LEU A 459 -20.40 43.97 33.77
N GLU A 460 -19.41 43.17 34.15
CA GLU A 460 -19.33 41.76 33.77
C GLU A 460 -20.45 40.90 34.36
N VAL A 461 -21.17 40.22 33.47
CA VAL A 461 -22.19 39.22 33.82
C VAL A 461 -21.93 37.91 33.08
N PRO A 462 -22.15 36.74 33.72
CA PRO A 462 -22.05 35.47 33.03
C PRO A 462 -23.24 35.30 32.08
N LEU A 463 -22.97 35.01 30.81
CA LEU A 463 -24.01 34.77 29.80
C LEU A 463 -24.34 33.28 29.64
N GLY A 464 -23.34 32.41 29.74
CA GLY A 464 -23.51 31.00 29.37
C GLY A 464 -22.25 30.17 29.56
N ILE A 465 -22.32 28.92 29.11
CA ILE A 465 -21.20 27.97 29.11
C ILE A 465 -20.79 27.72 27.65
N GLU A 466 -19.49 27.70 27.37
CA GLU A 466 -18.93 27.39 26.05
C GLU A 466 -18.82 25.88 25.83
N ALA A 467 -18.62 25.44 24.59
CA ALA A 467 -18.46 24.03 24.24
C ALA A 467 -17.26 23.31 24.94
N GLY A 468 -16.43 24.05 25.68
CA GLY A 468 -15.35 23.54 26.54
C GLY A 468 -15.64 23.55 28.05
N GLY A 469 -16.86 23.94 28.48
CA GLY A 469 -17.26 24.01 29.89
C GLY A 469 -16.85 25.30 30.62
N GLY A 470 -16.18 26.24 29.94
CA GLY A 470 -15.87 27.57 30.48
C GLY A 470 -17.11 28.46 30.53
N VAL A 471 -17.19 29.36 31.52
CA VAL A 471 -18.29 30.35 31.60
C VAL A 471 -17.91 31.58 30.78
N THR A 472 -18.72 31.94 29.79
CA THR A 472 -18.56 33.17 29.02
C THR A 472 -19.08 34.36 29.83
N MET A 473 -18.26 35.39 29.98
CA MET A 473 -18.61 36.66 30.62
C MET A 473 -18.85 37.72 29.56
N LEU A 474 -19.87 38.57 29.73
CA LEU A 474 -20.11 39.76 28.93
C LEU A 474 -19.90 40.99 29.79
N ASN A 475 -19.02 41.90 29.34
CA ASN A 475 -18.85 43.22 29.93
C ASN A 475 -19.58 44.27 29.10
N PHE A 476 -20.56 44.94 29.69
CA PHE A 476 -21.32 46.00 29.01
C PHE A 476 -20.59 47.34 28.87
N GLN A 477 -19.34 47.44 29.34
CA GLN A 477 -18.52 48.65 29.17
C GLN A 477 -17.69 48.62 27.88
N ASP A 478 -17.52 47.46 27.24
CA ASP A 478 -16.69 47.25 26.05
C ASP A 478 -17.49 47.22 24.73
N THR A 479 -18.77 47.59 24.79
CA THR A 479 -19.71 47.77 23.66
C THR A 479 -20.27 49.18 23.68
#